data_AF-A0A5D0TTA8-F1
#
_entry.id   AF-A0A5D0TTA8-F1
#
_cell.length_a   1.000
_cell.length_b   1.000
_cell.length_c   1.000
_cell.angle_alpha   90.00
_cell.angle_beta   90.00
_cell.angle_gamma   90.00
#
_symmetry.space_group_name_H-M   'P 1'
#
loop_
_entity.id
_entity.type
_entity.pdbx_description
1 polymer ?
#
loop_
_entity_poly.entity_id
_entity_poly.type
_entity_poly.pdbx_seq_one_letter_code
_entity_poly.pdbx_strand_id
1 'polypeptide(L)'
;MAFGRLTSKDLTVFDQRAKELILDAIAQGCTGRISSRGHCILRNNSNETASVPPNMSSRNRSSQNVSAQVRRLLAAHRPARNDASASTVAAGRPERITVARAFADHGVAFSSWLDERACDLPADAVIDVRLDETGQTVFEYTAAPPETLEIAPMNSTARADAELPRTEDSATLRRIREALGEDPRIAELSTRVEGLQAELDREKRRADEAEARIALLKEALGV
;
A
#
# COMPACT_ATOMS: atom_id res chain seq x y z
N MET A 1 -20.20 -4.44 17.59
CA MET A 1 -18.84 -5.01 17.69
C MET A 1 -18.12 -4.73 16.37
N ALA A 2 -17.00 -4.01 16.40
CA ALA A 2 -16.23 -3.71 15.19
C ALA A 2 -15.35 -4.92 14.83
N PHE A 3 -15.37 -5.33 13.56
CA PHE A 3 -14.54 -6.43 13.07
C PHE A 3 -13.16 -5.89 12.65
N GLY A 4 -12.09 -6.41 13.25
CA GLY A 4 -10.72 -6.06 12.88
C GLY A 4 -10.31 -6.67 11.54
N ARG A 5 -9.50 -5.95 10.76
CA ARG A 5 -8.81 -6.50 9.58
C ARG A 5 -7.73 -7.47 10.05
N LEU A 6 -7.50 -8.54 9.28
CA LEU A 6 -6.42 -9.49 9.53
C LEU A 6 -5.06 -8.77 9.57
N THR A 7 -4.29 -8.99 10.63
CA THR A 7 -2.92 -8.47 10.79
C THR A 7 -1.89 -9.60 10.75
N SER A 8 -0.60 -9.26 10.58
CA SER A 8 0.48 -10.26 10.60
C SER A 8 0.58 -10.99 11.96
N LYS A 9 0.19 -10.35 13.06
CA LYS A 9 0.15 -10.98 14.39
C LYS A 9 -0.89 -12.11 14.43
N ASP A 10 -2.03 -11.90 13.78
CA ASP A 10 -3.11 -12.89 13.71
C ASP A 10 -2.71 -14.14 12.93
N LEU A 11 -1.80 -14.02 11.97
CA LEU A 11 -1.33 -15.17 11.19
C LEU A 11 -0.49 -16.12 12.04
N THR A 12 0.11 -15.69 13.15
CA THR A 12 1.03 -16.52 13.95
C THR A 12 0.38 -17.80 14.50
N VAL A 13 -0.92 -17.77 14.78
CA VAL A 13 -1.67 -18.92 15.33
C VAL A 13 -2.03 -19.99 14.29
N PHE A 14 -1.84 -19.69 13.01
CA PHE A 14 -2.12 -20.62 11.91
C PHE A 14 -0.89 -21.47 11.61
N ASP A 15 -1.10 -22.74 11.28
CA ASP A 15 -0.02 -23.56 10.73
C ASP A 15 0.37 -23.12 9.32
N GLN A 16 1.50 -23.65 8.83
CA GLN A 16 2.08 -23.24 7.56
C GLN A 16 1.11 -23.39 6.38
N ARG A 17 0.35 -24.50 6.34
CA ARG A 17 -0.57 -24.79 5.24
C ARG A 17 -1.78 -23.85 5.25
N ALA A 18 -2.32 -23.55 6.43
CA ALA A 18 -3.41 -22.60 6.56
C ALA A 18 -2.94 -21.18 6.21
N LYS A 19 -1.73 -20.78 6.63
CA LYS A 19 -1.09 -19.51 6.26
C LYS A 19 -0.99 -19.34 4.75
N GLU A 20 -0.47 -20.36 4.06
CA GLU A 20 -0.32 -20.34 2.60
C GLU A 20 -1.66 -20.11 1.90
N LEU A 21 -2.72 -20.81 2.30
CA LEU A 21 -4.06 -20.61 1.73
C LEU A 21 -4.62 -19.21 1.99
N ILE A 22 -4.39 -18.66 3.19
CA ILE A 22 -4.85 -17.32 3.54
C ILE A 22 -4.09 -16.26 2.75
N LEU A 23 -2.76 -16.37 2.66
CA LEU A 23 -1.91 -15.42 1.95
C LEU A 23 -2.15 -15.47 0.44
N ASP A 24 -2.31 -16.66 -0.15
CA ASP A 24 -2.67 -16.82 -1.56
C ASP A 24 -4.02 -16.15 -1.88
N ALA A 25 -5.04 -16.37 -1.03
CA ALA A 25 -6.33 -15.74 -1.22
C ALA A 25 -6.27 -14.21 -1.10
N ILE A 26 -5.48 -13.67 -0.16
CA ILE A 26 -5.28 -12.23 0.00
C ILE A 26 -4.52 -11.64 -1.20
N ALA A 27 -3.49 -12.34 -1.69
CA ALA A 27 -2.74 -11.93 -2.88
C ALA A 27 -3.65 -11.85 -4.12
N GLN A 28 -4.68 -12.69 -4.17
CA GLN A 28 -5.71 -12.66 -5.20
C GLN A 28 -6.80 -11.60 -4.96
N GLY A 29 -6.71 -10.77 -3.92
CA GLY A 29 -7.67 -9.68 -3.66
C GLY A 29 -8.81 -10.03 -2.71
N CYS A 30 -8.76 -11.20 -2.05
CA CYS A 30 -9.71 -11.50 -0.99
C CYS A 30 -9.40 -10.72 0.29
N THR A 31 -10.43 -10.46 1.09
CA THR A 31 -10.31 -9.85 2.42
C THR A 31 -10.41 -10.92 3.51
N GLY A 32 -9.51 -10.89 4.48
CA GLY A 32 -9.49 -11.82 5.63
C GLY A 32 -9.91 -11.15 6.93
N ARG A 33 -10.60 -11.91 7.80
CA ARG A 33 -10.91 -11.53 9.19
C ARG A 33 -10.84 -12.72 10.12
N ILE A 34 -10.50 -12.51 11.40
CA ILE A 34 -10.49 -13.58 12.42
C ILE A 34 -11.85 -13.66 13.11
N SER A 35 -12.40 -14.86 13.21
CA SER A 35 -13.61 -15.13 13.99
C SER A 35 -13.29 -15.27 15.47
N SER A 36 -14.30 -15.16 16.35
CA SER A 36 -14.15 -15.43 17.78
C SER A 36 -13.70 -16.87 18.11
N ARG A 37 -13.80 -17.79 17.14
CA ARG A 37 -13.32 -19.18 17.24
C ARG A 37 -11.89 -19.35 16.68
N GLY A 38 -11.21 -18.26 16.32
CA GLY A 38 -9.85 -18.29 15.77
C GLY A 38 -9.76 -18.76 14.32
N HIS A 39 -10.87 -18.83 13.59
CA HIS A 39 -10.84 -19.15 12.15
C HIS A 39 -10.58 -17.89 11.34
N CYS A 40 -9.85 -18.00 10.24
CA CYS A 40 -9.79 -16.95 9.23
C CYS A 40 -11.01 -17.09 8.31
N ILE A 41 -11.84 -16.06 8.23
CA ILE A 41 -12.93 -15.95 7.27
C ILE A 41 -12.44 -15.09 6.11
N LEU A 42 -12.29 -15.71 4.95
CA LEU A 42 -11.95 -15.06 3.69
C LEU A 42 -13.23 -14.64 2.98
N ARG A 43 -13.25 -13.47 2.35
CA ARG A 43 -14.35 -12.95 1.53
C ARG A 43 -13.83 -12.37 0.23
N ASN A 44 -14.42 -12.77 -0.88
CA ASN A 44 -14.12 -12.21 -2.21
C ASN A 44 -15.05 -11.02 -2.53
N ASN A 45 -14.82 -10.37 -3.68
CA ASN A 45 -15.67 -9.27 -4.18
C ASN A 45 -17.11 -9.70 -4.54
N SER A 46 -17.32 -10.97 -4.87
CA SER A 46 -18.65 -11.57 -5.09
C SER A 46 -19.41 -11.88 -3.79
N ASN A 47 -18.89 -11.46 -2.63
CA ASN A 47 -19.44 -11.72 -1.29
C ASN A 47 -19.50 -13.20 -0.88
N GLU A 48 -18.86 -14.10 -1.62
CA GLU A 48 -18.67 -15.46 -1.17
C GLU A 48 -17.67 -15.51 -0.01
N THR A 49 -17.75 -16.55 0.81
CA THR A 49 -16.87 -16.71 1.97
C THR A 49 -16.31 -18.12 2.09
N ALA A 50 -15.08 -18.22 2.59
CA ALA A 50 -14.46 -19.46 3.01
C ALA A 50 -13.94 -19.34 4.44
N SER A 51 -14.00 -20.44 5.21
CA SER A 51 -13.45 -20.47 6.57
C SER A 51 -12.25 -21.39 6.62
N VAL A 52 -11.12 -20.85 7.03
CA VAL A 52 -9.85 -21.56 7.22
C VAL A 52 -9.60 -21.71 8.72
N PRO A 53 -9.54 -22.96 9.25
CA PRO A 53 -9.19 -23.19 10.64
C PRO A 53 -7.68 -22.97 10.87
N PRO A 54 -7.25 -22.73 12.12
CA PRO A 54 -5.84 -22.50 12.44
C PRO A 54 -4.95 -23.73 12.20
N ASN A 55 -5.52 -24.94 12.29
CA ASN A 55 -4.77 -26.19 12.14
C ASN A 55 -5.30 -27.02 10.96
N MET A 56 -4.48 -27.15 9.92
CA MET A 56 -4.65 -27.94 8.70
C MET A 56 -3.52 -28.98 8.49
N SER A 57 -2.68 -29.21 9.50
CA SER A 57 -1.48 -30.05 9.46
C SER A 57 -1.72 -31.51 9.06
N SER A 58 -2.91 -32.05 9.37
CA SER A 58 -3.30 -33.39 8.94
C SER A 58 -4.03 -33.37 7.60
N ARG A 59 -3.66 -34.28 6.69
CA ARG A 59 -4.31 -34.48 5.39
C ARG A 59 -5.67 -35.19 5.53
N ASN A 60 -6.49 -34.74 6.47
CA ASN A 60 -7.80 -35.27 6.74
C ASN A 60 -8.85 -34.73 5.74
N ARG A 61 -10.05 -35.32 5.73
CA ARG A 61 -11.14 -34.90 4.85
C ARG A 61 -11.53 -33.43 5.07
N SER A 62 -11.40 -32.94 6.30
CA SER A 62 -11.72 -31.55 6.66
C SER A 62 -10.78 -30.56 5.98
N SER A 63 -9.46 -30.79 6.00
CA SER A 63 -8.49 -29.89 5.39
C SER A 63 -8.62 -29.89 3.86
N GLN A 64 -8.93 -31.04 3.26
CA GLN A 64 -9.24 -31.13 1.82
C GLN A 64 -10.51 -30.34 1.46
N ASN A 65 -11.57 -30.46 2.27
CA ASN A 65 -12.80 -29.70 2.06
C ASN A 65 -12.56 -28.18 2.16
N VAL A 66 -11.75 -27.73 3.12
CA VAL A 66 -11.37 -26.33 3.26
C VAL A 66 -10.58 -25.85 2.04
N SER A 67 -9.57 -26.61 1.59
CA SER A 67 -8.83 -26.27 0.37
C SER A 67 -9.75 -26.20 -0.87
N ALA A 68 -10.72 -27.12 -0.99
CA ALA A 68 -11.71 -27.07 -2.07
C ALA A 68 -12.68 -25.89 -1.94
N GLN A 69 -13.01 -25.47 -0.71
CA GLN A 69 -13.83 -24.28 -0.47
C GLN A 69 -13.08 -23.00 -0.85
N VAL A 70 -11.82 -22.86 -0.43
CA VAL A 70 -10.96 -21.72 -0.82
C VAL A 70 -10.78 -21.70 -2.33
N ARG A 71 -10.53 -22.85 -2.98
CA ARG A 71 -10.43 -22.90 -4.44
C ARG A 71 -11.72 -22.45 -5.14
N ARG A 72 -12.89 -22.83 -4.63
CA ARG A 72 -14.18 -22.36 -5.16
C ARG A 72 -14.37 -20.86 -4.96
N LEU A 73 -14.03 -20.35 -3.77
CA LEU A 73 -14.03 -18.92 -3.47
C LEU A 73 -13.18 -18.13 -4.48
N LEU A 74 -11.99 -18.65 -4.81
CA LEU A 74 -11.08 -18.03 -5.77
C LEU A 74 -11.55 -18.20 -7.23
N ALA A 75 -12.17 -19.32 -7.58
CA ALA A 75 -12.73 -19.52 -8.93
C ALA A 75 -13.94 -18.59 -9.19
N ALA A 76 -14.76 -18.35 -8.16
CA ALA A 76 -15.87 -17.40 -8.20
C ALA A 76 -15.43 -15.96 -7.93
N HIS A 77 -14.18 -15.77 -7.51
CA HIS A 77 -13.55 -14.47 -7.57
C HIS A 77 -13.38 -14.17 -9.05
N ARG A 78 -14.36 -13.43 -9.60
CA ARG A 78 -14.08 -12.62 -10.76
C ARG A 78 -12.98 -11.71 -10.25
N PRO A 79 -11.71 -11.84 -10.67
CA PRO A 79 -10.76 -10.76 -10.38
C PRO A 79 -11.53 -9.51 -10.76
N ALA A 80 -11.50 -8.48 -9.93
CA ALA A 80 -11.91 -7.18 -10.43
C ALA A 80 -11.18 -7.09 -11.74
N ARG A 81 -11.91 -7.27 -12.84
CA ARG A 81 -11.33 -7.15 -14.16
C ARG A 81 -10.71 -5.77 -14.01
N ASN A 82 -9.56 -5.52 -14.58
CA ASN A 82 -9.28 -4.15 -14.95
C ASN A 82 -10.36 -3.68 -15.97
N ASP A 83 -11.66 -3.86 -15.73
CA ASP A 83 -12.56 -2.76 -15.45
C ASP A 83 -11.79 -1.83 -14.46
N ALA A 84 -10.79 -1.05 -14.88
CA ALA A 84 -11.05 0.01 -15.85
C ALA A 84 -12.55 0.29 -15.79
N SER A 85 -13.02 0.72 -14.61
CA SER A 85 -14.16 1.62 -14.58
C SER A 85 -13.83 2.56 -15.71
N ALA A 86 -14.60 2.41 -16.77
CA ALA A 86 -14.37 3.05 -18.02
C ALA A 86 -14.58 4.53 -17.73
N SER A 87 -13.56 5.19 -17.19
CA SER A 87 -13.15 6.42 -17.79
C SER A 87 -12.77 5.99 -19.20
N THR A 88 -13.74 6.11 -20.10
CA THR A 88 -13.49 6.25 -21.52
C THR A 88 -12.61 7.47 -21.71
N VAL A 89 -11.35 7.38 -21.27
CA VAL A 89 -10.26 8.16 -21.82
C VAL A 89 -10.07 7.54 -23.19
N ALA A 90 -10.89 7.99 -24.13
CA ALA A 90 -10.71 7.67 -25.54
C ALA A 90 -9.23 7.90 -25.83
N ALA A 91 -8.57 6.87 -26.35
CA ALA A 91 -7.14 6.88 -26.64
C ALA A 91 -6.77 8.22 -27.31
N GLY A 92 -5.99 9.03 -26.61
CA GLY A 92 -5.46 10.30 -27.11
C GLY A 92 -5.97 11.59 -26.45
N ARG A 93 -7.07 11.62 -25.69
CA ARG A 93 -7.48 12.86 -24.98
C ARG A 93 -7.00 12.85 -23.52
N PRO A 94 -6.15 13.82 -23.09
CA PRO A 94 -5.78 13.91 -21.68
C PRO A 94 -7.01 14.21 -20.82
N GLU A 95 -7.19 13.44 -19.75
CA GLU A 95 -8.19 13.68 -18.70
C GLU A 95 -7.55 14.48 -17.56
N ARG A 96 -8.17 15.61 -17.19
CA ARG A 96 -7.75 16.41 -16.04
C ARG A 96 -8.33 15.83 -14.76
N ILE A 97 -7.48 15.36 -13.86
CA ILE A 97 -7.88 14.86 -12.53
C ILE A 97 -7.01 15.49 -11.44
N THR A 98 -7.49 15.51 -10.21
CA THR A 98 -6.70 15.95 -9.05
C THR A 98 -5.72 14.86 -8.61
N VAL A 99 -4.61 15.23 -7.94
CA VAL A 99 -3.66 14.29 -7.31
C VAL A 99 -4.37 13.27 -6.40
N ALA A 100 -5.32 13.69 -5.57
CA ALA A 100 -6.08 12.78 -4.70
C ALA A 100 -6.84 11.71 -5.50
N ARG A 101 -7.46 12.12 -6.62
CA ARG A 101 -8.16 11.21 -7.53
C ARG A 101 -7.20 10.31 -8.29
N ALA A 102 -6.03 10.80 -8.69
CA ALA A 102 -4.99 10.00 -9.32
C ALA A 102 -4.48 8.88 -8.41
N PHE A 103 -4.29 9.17 -7.12
CA PHE A 103 -3.98 8.15 -6.11
C PHE A 103 -5.07 7.10 -5.97
N ALA A 104 -6.35 7.51 -5.97
CA ALA A 104 -7.48 6.59 -5.85
C ALA A 104 -7.64 5.69 -7.08
N ASP A 105 -7.50 6.27 -8.28
CA ASP A 105 -7.82 5.61 -9.55
C ASP A 105 -6.63 4.82 -10.12
N HIS A 106 -5.38 5.26 -9.86
CA HIS A 106 -4.17 4.69 -10.47
C HIS A 106 -3.11 4.18 -9.47
N GLY A 107 -3.30 4.40 -8.16
CA GLY A 107 -2.54 3.78 -7.07
C GLY A 107 -1.02 3.72 -7.28
N VAL A 108 -0.50 2.52 -7.57
CA VAL A 108 0.93 2.24 -7.69
C VAL A 108 1.58 3.01 -8.85
N ALA A 109 0.93 3.07 -10.02
CA ALA A 109 1.51 3.74 -11.19
C ALA A 109 1.69 5.25 -10.95
N PHE A 110 0.71 5.86 -10.27
CA PHE A 110 0.81 7.27 -9.89
C PHE A 110 1.85 7.51 -8.79
N SER A 111 1.95 6.60 -7.82
CA SER A 111 2.94 6.71 -6.74
C SER A 111 4.38 6.69 -7.29
N SER A 112 4.68 5.75 -8.20
CA SER A 112 6.01 5.68 -8.84
C SER A 112 6.33 6.94 -9.65
N TRP A 113 5.36 7.46 -10.40
CA TRP A 113 5.53 8.73 -11.12
C TRP A 113 5.77 9.92 -10.17
N LEU A 114 5.08 9.95 -9.03
CA LEU A 114 5.23 11.03 -8.05
C LEU A 114 6.60 10.96 -7.35
N ASP A 115 7.06 9.75 -7.00
CA ASP A 115 8.37 9.52 -6.36
C ASP A 115 9.55 9.94 -7.27
N GLU A 116 9.39 9.83 -8.58
CA GLU A 116 10.37 10.33 -9.56
C GLU A 116 10.42 11.86 -9.64
N ARG A 117 9.38 12.55 -9.16
CA ARG A 117 9.37 14.01 -9.08
C ARG A 117 9.91 14.48 -7.74
N ALA A 118 10.92 15.35 -7.78
CA ALA A 118 11.46 16.00 -6.59
C ALA A 118 10.54 17.09 -5.97
N CYS A 119 9.24 17.13 -6.33
CA CYS A 119 8.33 18.17 -5.87
C CYS A 119 7.05 17.58 -5.26
N ASP A 120 6.75 18.00 -4.03
CA ASP A 120 5.49 17.68 -3.38
C ASP A 120 4.34 18.44 -4.06
N LEU A 121 3.38 17.70 -4.59
CA LEU A 121 2.15 18.26 -5.15
C LEU A 121 1.04 18.22 -4.08
N PRO A 122 0.28 19.30 -3.88
CA PRO A 122 -0.85 19.28 -2.96
C PRO A 122 -1.96 18.36 -3.51
N ALA A 123 -2.81 17.83 -2.63
CA ALA A 123 -3.80 16.82 -2.99
C ALA A 123 -4.84 17.28 -4.03
N ASP A 124 -5.08 18.60 -4.10
CA ASP A 124 -5.98 19.29 -5.02
C ASP A 124 -5.30 19.76 -6.32
N ALA A 125 -3.97 19.60 -6.46
CA ALA A 125 -3.28 19.92 -7.70
C ALA A 125 -3.86 19.11 -8.87
N VAL A 126 -4.03 19.78 -10.01
CA VAL A 126 -4.56 19.18 -11.23
C VAL A 126 -3.42 18.60 -12.05
N ILE A 127 -3.59 17.37 -12.52
CA ILE A 127 -2.70 16.67 -13.44
C ILE A 127 -3.50 16.20 -14.66
N ASP A 128 -2.82 16.08 -15.78
CA ASP A 128 -3.35 15.44 -16.99
C ASP A 128 -2.94 13.96 -17.00
N VAL A 129 -3.90 13.08 -17.24
CA VAL A 129 -3.69 11.64 -17.36
C VAL A 129 -4.08 11.19 -18.75
N ARG A 130 -3.19 10.44 -19.40
CA ARG A 130 -3.42 9.85 -20.71
C ARG A 130 -2.91 8.42 -20.76
N LEU A 131 -3.44 7.63 -21.69
CA LEU A 131 -2.86 6.35 -22.07
C LEU A 131 -1.93 6.57 -23.25
N ASP A 132 -0.72 6.02 -23.18
CA ASP A 132 0.20 5.99 -24.31
C ASP A 132 -0.21 4.93 -25.35
N GLU A 133 0.58 4.80 -26.42
CA GLU A 133 0.36 3.82 -27.49
C GLU A 133 0.43 2.37 -27.01
N THR A 134 1.04 2.12 -25.84
CA THR A 134 1.17 0.80 -25.23
C THR A 134 0.03 0.49 -24.24
N GLY A 135 -0.84 1.46 -23.97
CA GLY A 135 -1.89 1.37 -22.97
C GLY A 135 -1.41 1.63 -21.53
N GLN A 136 -0.20 2.17 -21.35
CA GLN A 136 0.29 2.59 -20.04
C GLN A 136 -0.19 4.01 -19.70
N THR A 137 -0.50 4.23 -18.42
CA THR A 137 -0.89 5.54 -17.91
C THR A 137 0.32 6.46 -17.79
N VAL A 138 0.28 7.57 -18.51
CA VAL A 138 1.26 8.65 -18.43
C VAL A 138 0.61 9.84 -17.75
N PHE A 139 1.29 10.38 -16.74
CA PHE A 139 0.87 11.54 -15.96
C PHE A 139 1.71 12.75 -16.35
N GLU A 140 1.05 13.88 -16.55
CA GLU A 140 1.69 15.16 -16.85
C GLU A 140 1.15 16.21 -15.88
N TYR A 141 2.05 16.91 -15.19
CA TYR A 141 1.63 18.01 -14.32
C TYR A 141 1.58 19.27 -15.17
N THR A 142 0.37 19.71 -15.46
CA THR A 142 0.15 21.03 -16.03
C THR A 142 -0.01 21.98 -14.86
N ALA A 143 1.05 22.74 -14.55
CA ALA A 143 0.91 23.87 -13.65
C ALA A 143 -0.21 24.75 -14.22
N ALA A 144 -1.36 24.77 -13.55
CA ALA A 144 -2.47 25.59 -14.00
C ALA A 144 -1.94 27.02 -14.16
N PRO A 145 -2.07 27.65 -15.34
CA PRO A 145 -1.92 29.10 -15.37
C PRO A 145 -2.94 29.62 -14.34
N PRO A 146 -2.56 30.56 -13.46
CA PRO A 146 -3.50 31.09 -12.49
C PRO A 146 -4.69 31.60 -13.29
N GLU A 147 -5.82 30.88 -13.23
CA GLU A 147 -7.08 31.41 -13.70
C GLU A 147 -7.33 32.59 -12.78
N THR A 148 -6.93 33.76 -13.26
CA THR A 148 -7.48 35.05 -12.84
C THR A 148 -8.99 34.89 -12.90
N LEU A 149 -9.57 34.54 -11.76
CA LEU A 149 -10.97 34.76 -11.50
C LEU A 149 -11.19 36.25 -11.78
N GLU A 150 -11.77 36.57 -12.93
CA GLU A 150 -12.40 37.86 -13.18
C GLU A 150 -13.55 38.01 -12.19
N ILE A 151 -13.19 38.34 -10.95
CA ILE A 151 -14.12 38.90 -9.98
C ILE A 151 -14.32 40.34 -10.44
N ALA A 152 -15.50 40.62 -10.95
CA ALA A 152 -15.96 41.96 -11.31
C ALA A 152 -15.61 42.98 -10.20
N PRO A 153 -15.17 44.20 -10.56
CA PRO A 153 -14.57 45.12 -9.61
C PRO A 153 -15.67 45.82 -8.79
N MET A 154 -15.77 45.54 -7.51
CA MET A 154 -16.26 46.54 -6.56
C MET A 154 -15.48 46.49 -5.25
N ASN A 155 -14.91 47.65 -4.95
CA ASN A 155 -14.32 48.10 -3.69
C ASN A 155 -12.92 47.59 -3.33
N SER A 156 -11.97 48.34 -3.92
CA SER A 156 -10.75 48.80 -3.29
C SER A 156 -10.92 49.12 -1.79
N THR A 157 -10.18 48.41 -0.94
CA THR A 157 -9.52 49.06 0.19
C THR A 157 -8.19 48.35 0.41
N ALA A 158 -7.12 49.12 0.20
CA ALA A 158 -5.74 48.75 0.40
C ALA A 158 -5.49 48.12 1.77
N ARG A 159 -4.73 47.02 1.81
CA ARG A 159 -3.87 46.72 2.95
C ARG A 159 -2.76 45.73 2.62
N ALA A 160 -1.56 46.31 2.59
CA ALA A 160 -0.28 45.82 3.09
C ALA A 160 0.23 44.44 2.62
N ASP A 161 1.36 44.52 1.91
CA ASP A 161 2.42 43.53 1.91
C ASP A 161 2.58 42.89 3.29
N ALA A 162 2.21 41.61 3.40
CA ALA A 162 2.57 40.77 4.52
C ALA A 162 3.66 39.81 4.04
N GLU A 163 4.92 40.26 4.15
CA GLU A 163 6.06 39.36 4.21
C GLU A 163 5.79 38.33 5.32
N LEU A 164 5.59 37.07 4.93
CA LEU A 164 5.46 35.95 5.85
C LEU A 164 6.79 35.73 6.59
N PRO A 165 6.84 35.85 7.94
CA PRO A 165 8.04 35.53 8.69
C PRO A 165 8.19 34.01 8.77
N ARG A 166 8.94 33.42 7.84
CA ARG A 166 9.16 31.96 7.70
C ARG A 166 10.14 31.34 8.73
N THR A 167 10.36 31.96 9.89
CA THR A 167 11.42 31.52 10.82
C THR A 167 10.98 31.25 12.26
N GLU A 168 9.78 31.67 12.67
CA GLU A 168 9.33 31.49 14.07
C GLU A 168 8.59 30.17 14.35
N ASP A 169 8.21 29.42 13.31
CA ASP A 169 7.43 28.18 13.48
C ASP A 169 8.22 27.03 14.09
N SER A 170 9.54 26.95 13.85
CA SER A 170 10.36 25.83 14.31
C SER A 170 10.55 25.79 15.83
N ALA A 171 10.72 26.95 16.47
CA ALA A 171 10.87 27.05 17.92
C ALA A 171 9.56 26.75 18.65
N THR A 172 8.44 27.15 18.05
CA THR A 172 7.09 26.93 18.57
C THR A 172 6.72 25.45 18.49
N LEU A 173 6.99 24.79 17.36
CA LEU A 173 6.82 23.35 17.19
C LEU A 173 7.70 22.54 18.16
N ARG A 174 8.93 23.00 18.42
CA ARG A 174 9.82 22.34 19.41
C ARG A 174 9.27 22.43 20.84
N ARG A 175 8.77 23.59 21.24
CA ARG A 175 8.11 23.77 22.56
C ARG A 175 6.83 22.97 22.68
N ILE A 176 6.03 22.89 21.62
CA ILE A 176 4.82 22.05 21.58
C ILE A 176 5.19 20.57 21.72
N ARG A 177 6.24 20.11 21.03
CA ARG A 177 6.76 18.74 21.16
C ARG A 177 7.30 18.43 22.56
N GLU A 178 8.03 19.35 23.19
CA GLU A 178 8.47 19.20 24.58
C GLU A 178 7.30 19.18 25.57
N ALA A 179 6.27 20.01 25.35
CA ALA A 179 5.10 20.08 26.23
C ALA A 179 4.17 18.85 26.12
N LEU A 180 4.09 18.23 24.94
CA LEU A 180 3.27 17.03 24.70
C LEU A 180 3.98 15.72 25.09
N GLY A 181 5.29 15.77 25.37
CA GLY A 181 6.11 14.60 25.67
C GLY A 181 6.42 13.74 24.44
N GLU A 182 7.37 12.83 24.57
CA GLU A 182 7.66 11.85 23.51
C GLU A 182 6.47 10.88 23.37
N ASP A 183 5.92 10.78 22.16
CA ASP A 183 4.84 9.85 21.87
C ASP A 183 5.36 8.41 22.07
N PRO A 184 4.76 7.60 22.97
CA PRO A 184 5.21 6.23 23.23
C PRO A 184 5.17 5.34 21.97
N ARG A 185 4.35 5.70 20.98
CA ARG A 185 4.33 5.00 19.68
C ARG A 185 5.61 5.20 18.89
N ILE A 186 6.25 6.36 19.01
CA ILE A 186 7.54 6.64 18.36
C ILE A 186 8.60 5.72 18.95
N ALA A 187 8.64 5.57 20.28
CA ALA A 187 9.57 4.65 20.94
C ALA A 187 9.34 3.19 20.51
N GLU A 188 8.08 2.73 20.48
CA GLU A 188 7.74 1.37 20.01
C GLU A 188 8.16 1.15 18.54
N LEU A 189 7.92 2.13 17.68
CA LEU A 189 8.32 2.07 16.27
C LEU A 189 9.84 2.05 16.12
N SER A 190 10.57 2.88 16.86
CA SER A 190 12.05 2.88 16.84
C SER A 190 12.62 1.53 17.25
N THR A 191 12.13 0.93 18.34
CA THR A 191 12.55 -0.41 18.76
C THR A 191 12.23 -1.47 17.69
N ARG A 192 11.09 -1.35 17.02
CA ARG A 192 10.72 -2.28 15.95
C ARG A 192 11.62 -2.14 14.72
N VAL A 193 11.98 -0.90 14.35
CA VAL A 193 12.91 -0.63 13.24
C VAL A 193 14.29 -1.21 13.55
N GLU A 194 14.80 -1.01 14.76
CA GLU A 194 16.08 -1.58 15.20
C GLU A 194 16.05 -3.12 15.17
N GLY A 195 14.95 -3.74 15.62
CA GLY A 195 14.78 -5.19 15.56
C GLY A 195 14.78 -5.74 14.13
N LEU A 196 14.05 -5.10 13.22
CA LEU A 196 14.01 -5.48 11.80
C LEU A 196 15.38 -5.29 11.13
N GLN A 197 16.10 -4.22 11.47
CA GLN A 197 17.44 -3.98 10.95
C GLN A 197 18.41 -5.09 11.37
N ALA A 198 18.36 -5.51 12.65
CA ALA A 198 19.17 -6.60 13.15
C ALA A 198 18.83 -7.96 12.50
N GLU A 199 17.56 -8.21 12.19
CA GLU A 199 17.15 -9.41 11.44
C GLU A 199 17.68 -9.40 10.01
N LEU A 200 17.57 -8.26 9.33
CA LEU A 200 18.09 -8.08 7.97
C LEU A 200 19.60 -8.37 7.92
N ASP A 201 20.36 -7.86 8.89
CA ASP A 201 21.81 -8.09 8.97
C ASP A 201 22.15 -9.57 9.23
N ARG A 202 21.33 -10.30 10.00
CA ARG A 202 21.51 -11.76 10.20
C ARG A 202 21.24 -12.55 8.92
N GLU A 203 20.22 -12.19 8.16
CA GLU A 203 19.92 -12.85 6.87
C GLU A 203 21.03 -12.58 5.86
N LYS A 204 21.54 -11.34 5.77
CA LYS A 204 22.68 -11.01 4.92
C LYS A 204 23.91 -11.86 5.24
N ARG A 205 24.29 -11.97 6.52
CA ARG A 205 25.41 -12.83 6.92
C ARG A 205 25.20 -14.29 6.54
N ARG A 206 23.97 -14.82 6.68
CA ARG A 206 23.64 -16.18 6.27
C ARG A 206 23.76 -16.37 4.75
N ALA A 207 23.33 -15.39 3.97
CA ALA A 207 23.49 -15.39 2.53
C ALA A 207 24.97 -15.37 2.13
N ASP A 208 25.76 -14.47 2.72
CA ASP A 208 27.20 -14.35 2.46
C ASP A 208 27.95 -15.65 2.83
N GLU A 209 27.62 -16.27 3.97
CA GLU A 209 28.19 -17.57 4.37
C GLU A 209 27.81 -18.69 3.40
N ALA A 210 26.56 -18.71 2.91
CA ALA A 210 26.11 -19.70 1.93
C ALA A 210 26.81 -19.52 0.59
N GLU A 211 26.97 -18.28 0.13
CA GLU A 211 27.72 -17.94 -1.08
C GLU A 211 29.20 -18.34 -0.97
N ALA A 212 29.84 -18.07 0.17
CA ALA A 212 31.21 -18.48 0.44
C ALA A 212 31.36 -20.02 0.41
N ARG A 213 30.40 -20.77 0.99
CA ARG A 213 30.39 -22.23 0.92
C ARG A 213 30.22 -22.75 -0.50
N ILE A 214 29.34 -22.13 -1.29
CA ILE A 214 29.13 -22.49 -2.70
C ILE A 214 30.42 -22.23 -3.50
N ALA A 215 31.10 -21.11 -3.26
CA ALA A 215 32.35 -20.79 -3.92
C ALA A 215 33.44 -21.84 -3.62
N LEU A 216 33.61 -22.24 -2.36
CA LEU A 216 34.54 -23.32 -1.97
C LEU A 216 34.20 -24.67 -2.62
N LEU A 217 32.91 -25.01 -2.71
CA LEU A 217 32.48 -26.25 -3.37
C LEU A 217 32.75 -26.21 -4.88
N LYS A 218 32.55 -25.07 -5.54
CA LYS A 218 32.87 -24.89 -6.96
C LYS A 218 34.36 -25.07 -7.22
N GLU A 219 35.20 -24.44 -6.40
CA GLU A 219 36.66 -24.59 -6.47
C GLU A 219 37.09 -26.06 -6.28
N ALA A 220 36.52 -26.77 -5.29
CA ALA A 220 36.80 -28.18 -5.06
C ALA A 220 36.35 -29.11 -6.20
N LEU A 221 35.31 -28.73 -6.95
CA LEU A 221 34.79 -29.47 -8.10
C LEU A 221 35.50 -29.10 -9.41
N GLY A 222 36.36 -28.09 -9.42
CA GLY A 222 37.06 -27.62 -10.63
C GLY A 222 36.13 -26.99 -11.67
N VAL A 223 35.00 -26.41 -11.23
CA VAL A 223 34.00 -25.71 -12.07
C VAL A 223 34.01 -24.22 -11.79
#